data_AF-A0A024TDB2-F1
#
_entry.id   AF-A0A024TDB2-F1
#
_cell.length_a   1.000
_cell.length_b   1.000
_cell.length_c   1.000
_cell.angle_alpha   90.00
_cell.angle_beta   90.00
_cell.angle_gamma   90.00
#
_symmetry.space_group_name_H-M   'P 1'
#
loop_
_entity.id
_entity.type
_entity.pdbx_description
1 polymer ?
#
loop_
_entity_poly.entity_id
_entity_poly.type
_entity_poly.pdbx_seq_one_letter_code
_entity_poly.pdbx_strand_id
1 'polypeptide(L)'
;MMSHVATFRDAPVTQDITQPIRATKAIPAGHPIFQEVALVASTFGDSMHPDCCVCDHHDEYDDCAEPQNEPPTNDDGGYTRPPVAVDDDDVETMSPHVLDSFAALMAHCDRVPVLKMVDVRKNLFKLLRLHEVNASHPSLALLHTVPIDTDDFAEYHDAAANLRASFGGIVPTTLADNDVAHLIGVLNHKYCHALNEIEGSGVFVYSSVLTHSCVPNCNLTVTGTTIWITAIQDIAPGQVLTVDAADLFYRPLNERKECLAVDKITCTCDLCELRAPDLARAFKCQACADGIVHPTGHVYACTTCRVEWSDGQIQDAVAQEDAIVETLDATTLVELDEFIATSLLHPFHYIFFWALDDLHTMCVDSNVDNVDLAKIYRRLLDCLNYTLPYPHDEKVQHYDHLAQTLVAIGDIPGATAAYEAAYAMSCLCSGNDYDESQLYWRLSTNTPTTKEALLHVYKHNGDDGDVRP
;
A
#
# COMPACT_ATOMS: atom_id res chain seq x y z
N MET A 1 -13.05 18.04 17.54
CA MET A 1 -11.76 18.41 18.17
C MET A 1 -10.97 17.12 18.13
N MET A 2 -10.19 16.89 17.07
CA MET A 2 -9.40 15.66 16.90
C MET A 2 -8.65 15.38 18.18
N SER A 3 -8.76 14.16 18.73
CA SER A 3 -7.86 13.80 19.82
C SER A 3 -6.44 13.88 19.30
N HIS A 4 -5.58 14.55 20.06
CA HIS A 4 -4.19 14.71 19.68
C HIS A 4 -3.51 13.34 19.73
N VAL A 5 -3.31 12.71 18.56
CA VAL A 5 -2.55 11.46 18.47
C VAL A 5 -1.09 11.75 18.77
N ALA A 6 -0.48 10.90 19.59
CA ALA A 6 0.87 11.08 20.08
C ALA A 6 1.89 11.04 18.94
N THR A 7 3.03 11.72 19.10
CA THR A 7 4.20 11.44 18.28
C THR A 7 4.87 10.16 18.76
N PHE A 8 5.73 9.52 17.95
CA PHE A 8 6.46 8.32 18.37
C PHE A 8 7.16 8.46 19.74
N ARG A 9 7.70 9.66 20.03
CA ARG A 9 8.43 9.95 21.27
C ARG A 9 7.56 9.97 22.52
N ASP A 10 6.29 10.31 22.36
CA ASP A 10 5.29 10.38 23.43
C ASP A 10 4.42 9.12 23.48
N ALA A 11 4.54 8.27 22.46
CA ALA A 11 3.79 7.06 22.31
C ALA A 11 4.18 6.03 23.38
N PRO A 12 3.23 5.16 23.79
CA PRO A 12 3.47 4.14 24.82
C PRO A 12 4.22 2.93 24.23
N VAL A 13 5.39 3.18 23.66
CA VAL A 13 6.24 2.18 23.01
C VAL A 13 7.71 2.34 23.43
N THR A 14 8.49 1.28 23.25
CA THR A 14 9.95 1.34 23.41
C THR A 14 10.55 2.30 22.37
N GLN A 15 11.53 3.09 22.80
CA GLN A 15 12.08 4.18 21.98
C GLN A 15 13.39 3.82 21.27
N ASP A 16 13.95 2.64 21.56
CA ASP A 16 15.15 2.12 20.88
C ASP A 16 14.76 1.50 19.54
N ILE A 17 15.00 2.26 18.45
CA ILE A 17 14.66 1.85 17.08
C ILE A 17 15.60 0.78 16.51
N THR A 18 16.66 0.40 17.24
CA THR A 18 17.55 -0.71 16.84
C THR A 18 17.00 -2.08 17.25
N GLN A 19 15.89 -2.08 18.00
CA GLN A 19 15.19 -3.28 18.47
C GLN A 19 13.75 -3.27 17.96
N PRO A 20 13.08 -4.45 17.90
CA PRO A 20 11.66 -4.50 17.63
C PRO A 20 10.87 -3.61 18.59
N ILE A 21 10.07 -2.69 18.05
CA ILE A 21 9.27 -1.75 18.83
C ILE A 21 8.19 -2.50 19.60
N ARG A 22 8.11 -2.28 20.91
CA ARG A 22 7.17 -2.97 21.81
C ARG A 22 6.29 -2.00 22.56
N ALA A 23 5.05 -2.39 22.82
CA ALA A 23 4.14 -1.64 23.68
C ALA A 23 4.68 -1.59 25.13
N THR A 24 4.69 -0.42 25.76
CA THR A 24 5.09 -0.26 27.18
C THR A 24 3.90 -0.35 28.13
N LYS A 25 2.68 -0.24 27.61
CA LYS A 25 1.41 -0.43 28.33
C LYS A 25 0.43 -1.18 27.43
N ALA A 26 -0.72 -1.58 27.97
CA ALA A 26 -1.78 -2.18 27.18
C ALA A 26 -2.41 -1.14 26.24
N ILE A 27 -2.64 -1.52 24.98
CA ILE A 27 -3.24 -0.67 23.95
C ILE A 27 -4.47 -1.40 23.42
N PRO A 28 -5.68 -0.82 23.52
CA PRO A 28 -6.89 -1.48 23.02
C PRO A 28 -6.99 -1.37 21.49
N ALA A 29 -7.74 -2.30 20.89
CA ALA A 29 -8.10 -2.23 19.47
C ALA A 29 -8.80 -0.90 19.12
N GLY A 30 -8.52 -0.36 17.93
CA GLY A 30 -9.00 0.93 17.45
C GLY A 30 -8.31 2.14 18.08
N HIS A 31 -7.23 1.97 18.84
CA HIS A 31 -6.48 3.10 19.42
C HIS A 31 -5.32 3.54 18.51
N PRO A 32 -5.32 4.80 18.03
CA PRO A 32 -4.14 5.37 17.39
C PRO A 32 -2.98 5.43 18.38
N ILE A 33 -1.89 4.75 18.06
CA ILE A 33 -0.70 4.62 18.90
C ILE A 33 0.18 5.85 18.74
N PHE A 34 0.52 6.18 17.50
CA PHE A 34 1.25 7.39 17.14
C PHE A 34 1.01 7.78 15.68
N GLN A 35 1.32 9.02 15.37
CA GLN A 35 1.42 9.54 14.01
C GLN A 35 2.85 10.01 13.72
N GLU A 36 3.23 9.94 12.45
CA GLU A 36 4.49 10.43 11.92
C GLU A 36 4.22 11.23 10.65
N VAL A 37 4.67 12.48 10.63
CA VAL A 37 4.68 13.30 9.41
C VAL A 37 5.99 13.01 8.67
N ALA A 38 5.91 12.89 7.35
CA ALA A 38 7.06 12.68 6.48
C ALA A 38 8.14 13.72 6.77
N LEU A 39 9.39 13.28 6.90
CA LEU A 39 10.52 14.19 7.09
C LEU A 39 10.70 15.11 5.89
N VAL A 40 10.54 14.53 4.70
CA VAL A 40 10.40 15.20 3.41
C VAL A 40 9.38 14.40 2.60
N ALA A 41 8.62 15.07 1.74
CA ALA A 41 7.72 14.42 0.79
C ALA A 41 7.69 15.22 -0.51
N SER A 42 7.53 14.56 -1.65
CA SER A 42 7.54 15.18 -2.99
C SER A 42 6.60 14.46 -3.93
N THR A 43 5.97 15.21 -4.84
CA THR A 43 5.13 14.64 -5.91
C THR A 43 5.98 14.02 -7.03
N PHE A 44 5.40 13.11 -7.82
CA PHE A 44 5.98 12.61 -9.07
C PHE A 44 6.10 13.71 -10.15
N GLY A 45 5.47 14.88 -9.93
CA GLY A 45 5.35 16.02 -10.84
C GLY A 45 4.34 15.80 -11.97
N ASP A 46 3.99 16.86 -12.72
CA ASP A 46 3.00 16.92 -13.83
C ASP A 46 3.27 15.99 -15.04
N SER A 47 4.17 15.03 -14.89
CA SER A 47 4.76 14.31 -16.01
C SER A 47 4.26 12.86 -16.15
N MET A 48 3.37 12.36 -15.29
CA MET A 48 2.83 11.00 -15.46
C MET A 48 1.52 11.00 -16.23
N HIS A 49 1.41 10.07 -17.18
CA HIS A 49 0.13 9.67 -17.76
C HIS A 49 -0.70 9.08 -16.60
N PRO A 50 -2.02 9.29 -16.53
CA PRO A 50 -2.87 8.73 -15.47
C PRO A 50 -2.73 7.20 -15.30
N ASP A 51 -2.17 6.50 -16.28
CA ASP A 51 -1.93 5.05 -16.26
C ASP A 51 -0.58 4.64 -15.63
N CYS A 52 0.26 5.57 -15.16
CA CYS A 52 1.47 5.22 -14.40
C CYS A 52 1.25 5.15 -12.88
N CYS A 53 0.07 5.55 -12.39
CA CYS A 53 -0.34 5.35 -10.98
C CYS A 53 -0.80 3.91 -10.70
N VAL A 54 -0.37 2.98 -11.55
CA VAL A 54 -0.71 1.57 -11.55
C VAL A 54 0.36 0.75 -10.79
N CYS A 55 1.13 1.39 -9.91
CA CYS A 55 1.95 0.66 -8.94
C CYS A 55 1.14 0.06 -7.77
N ASP A 56 -0.16 0.32 -7.72
CA ASP A 56 -1.13 -0.45 -6.92
C ASP A 56 -1.84 -1.56 -7.76
N HIS A 57 -1.46 -1.80 -9.03
CA HIS A 57 -1.94 -3.02 -9.70
C HIS A 57 -1.13 -4.21 -9.21
N HIS A 58 -1.86 -4.99 -8.44
CA HIS A 58 -1.62 -6.39 -8.22
C HIS A 58 -1.60 -7.11 -9.56
N ASP A 59 -0.46 -7.14 -10.25
CA ASP A 59 -0.01 -8.26 -11.09
C ASP A 59 1.37 -7.98 -11.71
N GLU A 60 2.14 -9.06 -11.85
CA GLU A 60 3.47 -9.15 -12.44
C GLU A 60 4.64 -8.53 -11.65
N TYR A 61 5.15 -9.33 -10.70
CA TYR A 61 6.57 -9.35 -10.34
C TYR A 61 7.43 -9.76 -11.55
N ASP A 62 7.45 -8.92 -12.58
CA ASP A 62 8.50 -8.80 -13.60
C ASP A 62 8.38 -7.48 -14.41
N ASP A 63 7.25 -6.74 -14.31
CA ASP A 63 6.99 -5.53 -15.11
C ASP A 63 6.96 -4.21 -14.29
N CYS A 64 7.76 -4.16 -13.21
CA CYS A 64 8.53 -2.94 -12.97
C CYS A 64 9.63 -2.74 -14.03
N ALA A 65 9.72 -3.64 -15.03
CA ALA A 65 10.33 -3.29 -16.28
C ALA A 65 9.66 -2.01 -16.78
N GLU A 66 10.51 -1.01 -16.93
CA GLU A 66 10.32 0.14 -17.79
C GLU A 66 9.42 -0.21 -18.99
N PRO A 67 8.64 0.73 -19.56
CA PRO A 67 8.23 0.57 -20.95
C PRO A 67 9.48 0.14 -21.72
N GLN A 68 9.45 -1.12 -22.19
CA GLN A 68 10.63 -1.80 -22.70
C GLN A 68 11.32 -0.88 -23.67
N ASN A 69 12.65 -0.92 -23.68
CA ASN A 69 13.54 -0.26 -24.63
C ASN A 69 13.08 -0.46 -26.08
N GLU A 70 12.07 0.29 -26.53
CA GLU A 70 11.86 0.58 -27.92
C GLU A 70 12.76 1.79 -28.21
N PRO A 71 13.80 1.64 -29.04
CA PRO A 71 14.47 2.82 -29.58
C PRO A 71 13.37 3.67 -30.22
N PRO A 72 13.33 4.99 -30.02
CA PRO A 72 12.21 5.81 -30.48
C PRO A 72 11.95 5.51 -31.95
N THR A 73 10.92 4.72 -32.22
CA THR A 73 10.43 4.57 -33.58
C THR A 73 9.83 5.92 -33.86
N ASN A 74 10.35 6.58 -34.89
CA ASN A 74 9.98 7.94 -35.29
C ASN A 74 8.52 8.04 -35.81
N ASP A 75 7.59 7.24 -35.29
CA ASP A 75 6.21 7.13 -35.77
C ASP A 75 5.14 7.14 -34.67
N ASP A 76 5.51 7.39 -33.41
CA ASP A 76 4.55 7.87 -32.41
C ASP A 76 4.53 9.41 -32.46
N GLY A 77 3.37 9.96 -32.81
CA GLY A 77 3.20 11.36 -33.14
C GLY A 77 3.63 12.32 -32.04
N GLY A 78 4.90 12.74 -32.05
CA GLY A 78 5.36 14.08 -31.63
C GLY A 78 5.02 14.57 -30.21
N TYR A 79 4.63 13.72 -29.27
CA TYR A 79 4.41 14.13 -27.88
C TYR A 79 5.75 14.20 -27.14
N THR A 80 6.38 15.37 -27.15
CA THR A 80 7.44 15.70 -26.18
C THR A 80 6.83 15.83 -24.79
N ARG A 81 7.19 14.94 -23.86
CA ARG A 81 6.81 15.02 -22.44
C ARG A 81 7.18 16.41 -21.90
N PRO A 82 6.27 17.12 -21.23
CA PRO A 82 6.58 18.44 -20.68
C PRO A 82 7.74 18.32 -19.68
N PRO A 83 8.64 19.33 -19.63
CA PRO A 83 9.73 19.33 -18.67
C PRO A 83 9.17 19.36 -17.24
N VAL A 84 9.74 18.55 -16.35
CA VAL A 84 9.39 18.55 -14.93
C VAL A 84 9.65 19.94 -14.36
N ALA A 85 8.62 20.55 -13.78
CA ALA A 85 8.71 21.83 -13.07
C ALA A 85 8.95 21.61 -11.57
N VAL A 86 9.40 22.66 -10.88
CA VAL A 86 9.43 22.69 -9.42
C VAL A 86 8.00 22.98 -8.95
N ASP A 87 7.50 22.17 -8.02
CA ASP A 87 6.20 22.40 -7.41
C ASP A 87 6.29 23.64 -6.50
N ASP A 88 5.26 24.47 -6.44
CA ASP A 88 5.31 25.71 -5.64
C ASP A 88 5.61 25.42 -4.15
N ASP A 89 5.08 24.31 -3.63
CA ASP A 89 5.31 23.84 -2.25
C ASP A 89 6.75 23.35 -2.00
N ASP A 90 7.48 22.99 -3.07
CA ASP A 90 8.85 22.50 -3.00
C ASP A 90 9.88 23.62 -2.92
N VAL A 91 9.52 24.82 -3.38
CA VAL A 91 10.47 25.95 -3.53
C VAL A 91 11.15 26.30 -2.22
N GLU A 92 10.43 26.31 -1.10
CA GLU A 92 10.99 26.66 0.21
C GLU A 92 11.83 25.55 0.83
N THR A 93 11.64 24.30 0.39
CA THR A 93 12.30 23.11 0.94
C THR A 93 13.51 22.66 0.11
N MET A 94 13.77 23.30 -1.03
CA MET A 94 14.97 23.09 -1.85
C MET A 94 16.03 24.18 -1.64
N SER A 95 17.29 23.87 -1.97
CA SER A 95 18.36 24.87 -1.93
C SER A 95 18.30 25.81 -3.15
N PRO A 96 18.78 27.07 -3.06
CA PRO A 96 18.87 27.95 -4.22
C PRO A 96 19.67 27.34 -5.38
N HIS A 97 20.73 26.58 -5.07
CA HIS A 97 21.51 25.88 -6.09
C HIS A 97 20.69 24.84 -6.85
N VAL A 98 19.81 24.11 -6.16
CA VAL A 98 18.87 23.15 -6.78
C VAL A 98 17.90 23.90 -7.69
N LEU A 99 17.29 24.97 -7.21
CA LEU A 99 16.33 25.77 -7.98
C LEU A 99 16.98 26.38 -9.24
N ASP A 100 18.16 26.96 -9.11
CA ASP A 100 18.91 27.57 -10.23
C ASP A 100 19.31 26.53 -11.31
N SER A 101 19.46 25.26 -10.91
CA SER A 101 19.92 24.17 -11.79
C SER A 101 18.85 23.11 -12.07
N PHE A 102 17.59 23.35 -11.70
CA PHE A 102 16.57 22.29 -11.57
C PHE A 102 16.37 21.48 -12.85
N ALA A 103 16.15 22.15 -13.99
CA ALA A 103 15.96 21.47 -15.27
C ALA A 103 17.17 20.61 -15.69
N ALA A 104 18.38 21.09 -15.40
CA ALA A 104 19.61 20.36 -15.70
C ALA A 104 19.81 19.17 -14.74
N LEU A 105 19.40 19.30 -13.47
CA LEU A 105 19.39 18.23 -12.48
C LEU A 105 18.41 17.12 -12.86
N MET A 106 17.18 17.46 -13.21
CA MET A 106 16.17 16.48 -13.67
C MET A 106 16.71 15.67 -14.85
N ALA A 107 17.22 16.35 -15.89
CA ALA A 107 17.77 15.70 -17.08
C ALA A 107 19.02 14.85 -16.82
N HIS A 108 19.79 15.16 -15.76
CA HIS A 108 20.92 14.36 -15.31
C HIS A 108 20.43 13.10 -14.58
N CYS A 109 19.55 13.27 -13.59
CA CYS A 109 19.01 12.19 -12.78
C CYS A 109 18.19 11.19 -13.61
N ASP A 110 17.52 11.62 -14.69
CA ASP A 110 16.81 10.72 -15.62
C ASP A 110 17.72 9.62 -16.22
N ARG A 111 19.04 9.82 -16.19
CA ARG A 111 20.05 8.88 -16.72
C ARG A 111 20.75 8.07 -15.64
N VAL A 112 20.35 8.25 -14.38
CA VAL A 112 20.93 7.61 -13.20
C VAL A 112 19.83 6.70 -12.62
N PRO A 113 19.89 5.37 -12.81
CA PRO A 113 18.80 4.46 -12.44
C PRO A 113 18.28 4.66 -11.01
N VAL A 114 19.18 4.74 -10.03
CA VAL A 114 18.87 4.93 -8.60
C VAL A 114 18.31 6.31 -8.22
N LEU A 115 18.19 7.24 -9.19
CA LEU A 115 17.60 8.58 -9.05
C LEU A 115 16.58 8.87 -10.17
N LYS A 116 16.13 7.83 -10.89
CA LYS A 116 15.26 7.98 -12.06
C LYS A 116 13.90 8.54 -11.66
N MET A 117 13.36 8.08 -10.53
CA MET A 117 12.07 8.51 -9.99
C MET A 117 12.13 9.97 -9.52
N VAL A 118 11.16 10.78 -9.95
CA VAL A 118 11.16 12.25 -9.81
C VAL A 118 11.02 12.67 -8.34
N ASP A 119 10.07 12.07 -7.65
CA ASP A 119 9.79 12.20 -6.22
C ASP A 119 11.01 11.78 -5.38
N VAL A 120 11.65 10.65 -5.71
CA VAL A 120 12.87 10.15 -5.03
C VAL A 120 14.00 11.19 -5.08
N ARG A 121 14.32 11.73 -6.26
CA ARG A 121 15.38 12.74 -6.37
C ARG A 121 15.00 14.09 -5.75
N LYS A 122 13.71 14.50 -5.82
CA LYS A 122 13.23 15.69 -5.11
C LYS A 122 13.38 15.51 -3.59
N ASN A 123 13.02 14.35 -3.06
CA ASN A 123 13.20 13.98 -1.65
C ASN A 123 14.69 13.99 -1.26
N LEU A 124 15.59 13.49 -2.10
CA LEU A 124 17.03 13.62 -1.89
C LEU A 124 17.46 15.09 -1.73
N PHE A 125 17.05 15.97 -2.65
CA PHE A 125 17.42 17.38 -2.59
C PHE A 125 16.87 18.08 -1.35
N LYS A 126 15.66 17.72 -0.91
CA LYS A 126 15.08 18.21 0.34
C LYS A 126 15.84 17.71 1.58
N LEU A 127 16.30 16.46 1.59
CA LEU A 127 17.16 15.94 2.66
C LEU A 127 18.52 16.65 2.72
N LEU A 128 19.14 16.89 1.56
CA LEU A 128 20.38 17.66 1.47
C LEU A 128 20.17 19.09 1.99
N ARG A 129 19.06 19.73 1.62
CA ARG A 129 18.69 21.05 2.13
C ARG A 129 18.45 21.03 3.64
N LEU A 130 17.73 20.03 4.16
CA LEU A 130 17.52 19.85 5.59
C LEU A 130 18.86 19.74 6.33
N HIS A 131 19.83 19.01 5.79
CA HIS A 131 21.17 18.92 6.35
C HIS A 131 21.89 20.27 6.39
N GLU A 132 21.79 21.09 5.34
CA GLU A 132 22.38 22.43 5.32
C GLU A 132 21.82 23.34 6.42
N VAL A 133 20.50 23.33 6.60
CA VAL A 133 19.82 24.24 7.53
C VAL A 133 19.80 23.71 8.96
N ASN A 134 19.81 22.39 9.14
CA ASN A 134 19.76 21.73 10.44
C ASN A 134 20.34 20.30 10.39
N ALA A 135 21.67 20.19 10.22
CA ALA A 135 22.39 18.91 10.30
C ALA A 135 22.15 18.12 11.62
N SER A 136 21.71 18.79 12.68
CA SER A 136 21.38 18.16 13.97
C SER A 136 19.91 17.72 14.08
N HIS A 137 19.14 17.77 12.99
CA HIS A 137 17.74 17.35 13.00
C HIS A 137 17.65 15.88 13.45
N PRO A 138 16.88 15.56 14.52
CA PRO A 138 16.95 14.22 15.10
C PRO A 138 16.58 13.09 14.15
N SER A 139 15.56 13.26 13.31
CA SER A 139 15.17 12.24 12.33
C SER A 139 16.21 12.08 11.23
N LEU A 140 16.90 13.17 10.83
CA LEU A 140 17.97 13.09 9.84
C LEU A 140 19.18 12.33 10.42
N ALA A 141 19.53 12.59 11.68
CA ALA A 141 20.58 11.85 12.37
C ALA A 141 20.26 10.35 12.48
N LEU A 142 18.98 9.99 12.68
CA LEU A 142 18.55 8.59 12.67
C LEU A 142 18.67 7.97 11.27
N LEU A 143 18.29 8.67 10.20
CA LEU A 143 18.41 8.18 8.82
C LEU A 143 19.85 7.80 8.44
N HIS A 144 20.86 8.52 8.95
CA HIS A 144 22.26 8.14 8.74
C HIS A 144 22.68 6.84 9.45
N THR A 145 21.84 6.30 10.33
CA THR A 145 22.12 5.10 11.14
C THR A 145 21.24 3.92 10.82
N VAL A 146 20.14 4.13 10.08
CA VAL A 146 19.24 3.03 9.72
C VAL A 146 19.94 2.08 8.74
N PRO A 147 19.67 0.77 8.81
CA PRO A 147 20.20 -0.17 7.82
C PRO A 147 19.57 0.11 6.45
N ILE A 148 20.39 0.06 5.39
CA ILE A 148 19.96 0.08 4.00
C ILE A 148 20.40 -1.22 3.33
N ASP A 149 19.79 -1.58 2.21
CA ASP A 149 20.40 -2.59 1.35
C ASP A 149 21.73 -2.05 0.81
N THR A 150 22.75 -2.90 0.86
CA THR A 150 24.10 -2.56 0.41
C THR A 150 24.47 -3.26 -0.88
N ASP A 151 23.60 -4.11 -1.44
CA ASP A 151 23.84 -4.82 -2.68
C ASP A 151 24.14 -3.82 -3.84
N ASP A 152 23.43 -2.70 -3.88
CA ASP A 152 23.61 -1.63 -4.89
C ASP A 152 24.43 -0.42 -4.40
N PHE A 153 25.15 -0.54 -3.27
CA PHE A 153 25.84 0.59 -2.65
C PHE A 153 26.86 1.27 -3.59
N ALA A 154 27.48 0.49 -4.48
CA ALA A 154 28.41 1.02 -5.47
C ALA A 154 27.70 2.00 -6.43
N GLU A 155 26.47 1.68 -6.86
CA GLU A 155 25.68 2.54 -7.73
C GLU A 155 25.22 3.80 -7.00
N TYR A 156 24.82 3.67 -5.73
CA TYR A 156 24.47 4.82 -4.89
C TYR A 156 25.66 5.77 -4.71
N HIS A 157 26.86 5.21 -4.48
CA HIS A 157 28.09 5.98 -4.36
C HIS A 157 28.48 6.69 -5.65
N ASP A 158 28.39 5.99 -6.80
CA ASP A 158 28.68 6.58 -8.10
C ASP A 158 27.68 7.70 -8.43
N ALA A 159 26.39 7.52 -8.12
CA ALA A 159 25.38 8.57 -8.26
C ALA A 159 25.71 9.80 -7.40
N ALA A 160 26.06 9.61 -6.13
CA ALA A 160 26.46 10.69 -5.23
C ALA A 160 27.69 11.47 -5.74
N ALA A 161 28.75 10.75 -6.14
CA ALA A 161 29.98 11.35 -6.65
C ALA A 161 29.74 12.12 -7.97
N ASN A 162 28.95 11.54 -8.89
CA ASN A 162 28.61 12.18 -10.15
C ASN A 162 27.74 13.42 -9.96
N LEU A 163 26.79 13.39 -9.03
CA LEU A 163 25.96 14.55 -8.68
C LEU A 163 26.83 15.70 -8.19
N ARG A 164 27.77 15.43 -7.26
CA ARG A 164 28.71 16.45 -6.75
C ARG A 164 29.62 16.99 -7.85
N ALA A 165 30.15 16.12 -8.70
CA ALA A 165 31.06 16.52 -9.77
C ALA A 165 30.36 17.37 -10.86
N SER A 166 29.11 17.04 -11.16
CA SER A 166 28.33 17.68 -12.22
C SER A 166 27.66 18.98 -11.76
N PHE A 167 27.25 19.07 -10.49
CA PHE A 167 26.51 20.20 -9.94
C PHE A 167 27.13 20.70 -8.62
N GLY A 168 28.07 21.63 -8.75
CA GLY A 168 28.70 22.26 -7.60
C GLY A 168 27.68 23.02 -6.74
N GLY A 169 27.69 22.76 -5.43
CA GLY A 169 26.81 23.44 -4.45
C GLY A 169 25.47 22.75 -4.20
N ILE A 170 25.14 21.66 -4.89
CA ILE A 170 23.95 20.85 -4.59
C ILE A 170 24.19 19.96 -3.38
N VAL A 171 25.33 19.28 -3.36
CA VAL A 171 25.71 18.42 -2.24
C VAL A 171 26.49 19.25 -1.21
N PRO A 172 26.01 19.33 0.05
CA PRO A 172 26.71 20.03 1.12
C PRO A 172 28.15 19.54 1.26
N THR A 173 29.09 20.46 1.47
CA THR A 173 30.52 20.14 1.62
C THR A 173 30.83 19.38 2.91
N THR A 174 29.90 19.37 3.86
CA THR A 174 29.98 18.64 5.12
C THR A 174 29.54 17.18 5.02
N LEU A 175 28.93 16.77 3.91
CA LEU A 175 28.59 15.37 3.63
C LEU A 175 29.65 14.76 2.72
N ALA A 176 30.13 13.56 3.05
CA ALA A 176 30.92 12.74 2.14
C ALA A 176 30.01 12.04 1.12
N ASP A 177 30.58 11.53 0.03
CA ASP A 177 29.81 10.81 -0.99
C ASP A 177 29.18 9.53 -0.44
N ASN A 178 29.84 8.86 0.53
CA ASN A 178 29.25 7.74 1.29
C ASN A 178 27.99 8.15 2.07
N ASP A 179 27.95 9.36 2.64
CA ASP A 179 26.78 9.80 3.42
C ASP A 179 25.60 10.05 2.49
N VAL A 180 25.85 10.59 1.29
CA VAL A 180 24.82 10.81 0.27
C VAL A 180 24.39 9.47 -0.36
N ALA A 181 25.32 8.56 -0.63
CA ALA A 181 25.02 7.20 -1.08
C ALA A 181 24.09 6.49 -0.09
N HIS A 182 24.34 6.67 1.22
CA HIS A 182 23.47 6.14 2.26
C HIS A 182 22.05 6.72 2.17
N LEU A 183 21.92 8.05 1.99
CA LEU A 183 20.61 8.68 1.79
C LEU A 183 19.89 8.21 0.51
N ILE A 184 20.63 7.96 -0.57
CA ILE A 184 20.07 7.37 -1.80
C ILE A 184 19.54 5.96 -1.49
N GLY A 185 20.28 5.15 -0.74
CA GLY A 185 19.82 3.85 -0.27
C GLY A 185 18.56 3.97 0.60
N VAL A 186 18.50 4.93 1.54
CA VAL A 186 17.27 5.17 2.33
C VAL A 186 16.05 5.42 1.42
N LEU A 187 16.23 6.17 0.33
CA LEU A 187 15.13 6.57 -0.55
C LEU A 187 14.65 5.48 -1.53
N ASN A 188 15.51 4.50 -1.84
CA ASN A 188 15.19 3.41 -2.77
C ASN A 188 14.71 2.13 -2.06
N HIS A 189 14.46 2.21 -0.76
CA HIS A 189 14.06 1.08 0.09
C HIS A 189 12.92 1.50 1.02
N LYS A 190 12.50 0.59 1.92
CA LYS A 190 11.36 0.73 2.85
C LYS A 190 11.21 2.00 3.72
N TYR A 191 12.12 2.97 3.64
CA TYR A 191 12.01 4.25 4.37
C TYR A 191 11.31 5.34 3.57
N CYS A 192 11.12 5.14 2.26
CA CYS A 192 10.37 6.04 1.39
C CYS A 192 9.05 5.35 1.00
N HIS A 193 7.94 5.91 1.45
CA HIS A 193 6.60 5.34 1.24
C HIS A 193 5.88 6.12 0.15
N ALA A 194 5.14 5.42 -0.72
CA ALA A 194 4.21 6.05 -1.64
C ALA A 194 3.12 6.79 -0.86
N LEU A 195 2.72 7.95 -1.37
CA LEU A 195 1.71 8.83 -0.78
C LEU A 195 0.70 9.20 -1.87
N ASN A 196 -0.37 8.41 -1.96
CA ASN A 196 -1.35 8.49 -3.04
C ASN A 196 -2.06 9.86 -3.11
N GLU A 197 -2.41 10.46 -1.98
CA GLU A 197 -3.12 11.77 -1.95
C GLU A 197 -2.30 12.93 -2.53
N ILE A 198 -0.97 12.86 -2.47
CA ILE A 198 -0.10 13.89 -3.05
C ILE A 198 0.55 13.42 -4.35
N GLU A 199 0.17 12.24 -4.86
CA GLU A 199 0.77 11.59 -6.01
C GLU A 199 2.30 11.63 -5.92
N GLY A 200 2.86 11.03 -4.89
CA GLY A 200 4.29 11.15 -4.61
C GLY A 200 4.82 10.14 -3.61
N SER A 201 5.93 10.49 -2.96
CA SER A 201 6.48 9.70 -1.86
C SER A 201 7.02 10.56 -0.72
N GLY A 202 7.09 9.98 0.48
CA GLY A 202 7.61 10.64 1.67
C GLY A 202 8.53 9.74 2.50
N VAL A 203 9.45 10.36 3.23
CA VAL A 203 10.44 9.66 4.05
C VAL A 203 9.98 9.55 5.51
N PHE A 204 9.86 8.34 6.01
CA PHE A 204 9.42 8.03 7.37
C PHE A 204 10.44 7.16 8.09
N VAL A 205 10.78 7.52 9.33
CA VAL A 205 11.77 6.79 10.13
C VAL A 205 11.08 5.76 11.02
N TYR A 206 10.07 6.19 11.77
CA TYR A 206 9.53 5.41 12.88
C TYR A 206 8.52 4.34 12.41
N SER A 207 7.70 4.63 11.40
CA SER A 207 6.85 3.62 10.76
C SER A 207 7.67 2.51 10.08
N SER A 208 8.75 2.89 9.39
CA SER A 208 9.61 2.00 8.60
C SER A 208 10.49 1.03 9.42
N VAL A 209 10.63 1.27 10.72
CA VAL A 209 11.33 0.36 11.66
C VAL A 209 10.39 -0.62 12.37
N LEU A 210 9.07 -0.51 12.16
CA LEU A 210 8.13 -1.48 12.68
C LEU A 210 8.38 -2.86 12.07
N THR A 211 8.12 -3.90 12.85
CA THR A 211 8.36 -5.28 12.43
C THR A 211 7.26 -5.72 11.46
N HIS A 212 7.61 -6.31 10.34
CA HIS A 212 6.61 -6.87 9.43
C HIS A 212 5.92 -8.12 10.05
N SER A 213 4.62 -8.27 9.82
CA SER A 213 3.88 -9.53 9.99
C SER A 213 2.74 -9.58 8.96
N CYS A 214 2.58 -10.70 8.26
CA CYS A 214 1.43 -10.93 7.36
C CYS A 214 0.10 -11.11 8.12
N VAL A 215 0.16 -11.18 9.45
CA VAL A 215 -1.02 -11.08 10.34
C VAL A 215 -0.68 -9.99 11.35
N PRO A 216 -0.77 -8.71 10.96
CA PRO A 216 -0.31 -7.61 11.77
C PRO A 216 -1.24 -7.38 12.97
N ASN A 217 -0.73 -6.64 13.96
CA ASN A 217 -1.52 -6.13 15.08
C ASN A 217 -1.70 -4.61 15.04
N CYS A 218 -1.11 -3.96 14.04
CA CYS A 218 -1.28 -2.56 13.73
C CYS A 218 -1.65 -2.35 12.25
N ASN A 219 -2.45 -1.32 11.98
CA ASN A 219 -2.71 -0.81 10.63
C ASN A 219 -1.89 0.46 10.37
N LEU A 220 -1.53 0.67 9.11
CA LEU A 220 -0.99 1.92 8.59
C LEU A 220 -2.12 2.67 7.89
N THR A 221 -2.42 3.88 8.34
CA THR A 221 -3.35 4.78 7.64
C THR A 221 -2.56 5.99 7.16
N VAL A 222 -2.70 6.35 5.89
CA VAL A 222 -1.98 7.47 5.28
C VAL A 222 -2.97 8.58 4.95
N THR A 223 -2.66 9.81 5.35
CA THR A 223 -3.43 11.01 5.00
C THR A 223 -2.45 12.13 4.66
N GLY A 224 -2.50 12.63 3.42
CA GLY A 224 -1.52 13.55 2.86
C GLY A 224 -0.09 13.05 3.06
N THR A 225 0.67 13.74 3.91
CA THR A 225 2.06 13.40 4.25
C THR A 225 2.21 12.78 5.64
N THR A 226 1.14 12.25 6.23
CA THR A 226 1.13 11.72 7.60
C THR A 226 0.74 10.25 7.61
N ILE A 227 1.53 9.42 8.29
CA ILE A 227 1.22 8.01 8.57
C ILE A 227 0.77 7.88 10.02
N TRP A 228 -0.33 7.17 10.22
CA TRP A 228 -0.91 6.84 11.52
C TRP A 228 -0.75 5.36 11.77
N ILE A 229 -0.30 5.01 12.97
CA ILE A 229 -0.19 3.63 13.43
C ILE A 229 -1.31 3.36 14.43
N THR A 230 -2.24 2.48 14.09
CA THR A 230 -3.40 2.16 14.93
C THR A 230 -3.36 0.70 15.33
N ALA A 231 -3.63 0.38 16.60
CA ALA A 231 -3.78 -1.00 17.02
C ALA A 231 -5.10 -1.58 16.47
N ILE A 232 -5.06 -2.63 15.65
CA ILE A 232 -6.27 -3.29 15.12
C ILE A 232 -6.77 -4.45 15.99
N GLN A 233 -6.00 -4.76 17.03
CA GLN A 233 -6.36 -5.74 18.07
C GLN A 233 -5.76 -5.28 19.39
N ASP A 234 -6.19 -5.87 20.50
CA ASP A 234 -5.61 -5.57 21.82
C ASP A 234 -4.12 -5.97 21.85
N ILE A 235 -3.25 -5.03 22.22
CA ILE A 235 -1.81 -5.23 22.37
C ILE A 235 -1.44 -5.17 23.85
N ALA A 236 -0.90 -6.26 24.39
CA ALA A 236 -0.43 -6.36 25.76
C ALA A 236 0.95 -5.68 25.95
N PRO A 237 1.28 -5.22 27.17
CA PRO A 237 2.62 -4.69 27.47
C PRO A 237 3.71 -5.71 27.11
N GLY A 238 4.76 -5.25 26.43
CA GLY A 238 5.89 -6.04 25.97
C GLY A 238 5.68 -6.75 24.63
N GLN A 239 4.46 -6.78 24.08
CA GLN A 239 4.24 -7.29 22.72
C GLN A 239 4.85 -6.38 21.67
N VAL A 240 5.37 -6.98 20.60
CA VAL A 240 5.94 -6.27 19.45
C VAL A 240 4.80 -5.67 18.63
N LEU A 241 4.98 -4.43 18.17
CA LEU A 241 4.11 -3.81 17.18
C LEU A 241 4.51 -4.32 15.80
N THR A 242 3.52 -4.79 15.05
CA THR A 242 3.70 -5.40 13.74
C THR A 242 2.72 -4.83 12.74
N VAL A 243 3.21 -4.57 11.53
CA VAL A 243 2.45 -4.00 10.40
C VAL A 243 2.64 -4.88 9.17
N ASP A 244 1.74 -4.77 8.20
CA ASP A 244 2.03 -5.26 6.85
C ASP A 244 2.84 -4.20 6.10
N ALA A 245 4.16 -4.29 6.21
CA ALA A 245 5.07 -3.28 5.64
C ALA A 245 5.17 -3.32 4.10
N ALA A 246 4.61 -4.33 3.43
CA ALA A 246 4.78 -4.55 1.99
C ALA A 246 3.44 -4.83 1.30
N ASP A 247 2.32 -4.47 1.95
CA ASP A 247 0.96 -4.62 1.45
C ASP A 247 0.64 -6.01 0.85
N LEU A 248 0.91 -7.05 1.65
CA LEU A 248 0.86 -8.45 1.23
C LEU A 248 -0.49 -9.11 1.49
N PHE A 249 -1.55 -8.32 1.66
CA PHE A 249 -2.89 -8.87 1.89
C PHE A 249 -3.30 -9.74 0.70
N TYR A 250 -4.04 -10.82 0.99
CA TYR A 250 -4.51 -11.78 -0.02
C TYR A 250 -3.43 -12.47 -0.90
N ARG A 251 -2.14 -12.21 -0.70
CA ARG A 251 -1.05 -12.88 -1.43
C ARG A 251 -0.80 -14.28 -0.88
N PRO A 252 -0.58 -15.33 -1.69
CA PRO A 252 -0.19 -16.66 -1.23
C PRO A 252 1.27 -16.70 -0.72
N LEU A 253 1.66 -17.76 -0.01
CA LEU A 253 2.98 -17.87 0.63
C LEU A 253 4.19 -17.57 -0.27
N ASN A 254 4.20 -18.11 -1.49
CA ASN A 254 5.31 -17.96 -2.43
C ASN A 254 5.50 -16.48 -2.78
N GLU A 255 4.43 -15.80 -3.19
CA GLU A 255 4.46 -14.37 -3.47
C GLU A 255 4.89 -13.59 -2.25
N ARG A 256 4.28 -13.80 -1.07
CA ARG A 256 4.68 -13.11 0.17
C ARG A 256 6.19 -13.22 0.46
N LYS A 257 6.79 -14.40 0.23
CA LYS A 257 8.24 -14.61 0.45
C LYS A 257 9.10 -13.90 -0.58
N GLU A 258 8.66 -13.85 -1.83
CA GLU A 258 9.36 -13.15 -2.92
C GLU A 258 9.33 -11.63 -2.69
N CYS A 259 8.16 -11.06 -2.38
CA CYS A 259 8.01 -9.63 -2.09
C CYS A 259 8.92 -9.20 -0.93
N LEU A 260 8.87 -9.93 0.19
CA LEU A 260 9.66 -9.61 1.38
C LEU A 260 11.18 -9.77 1.17
N ALA A 261 11.60 -10.64 0.24
CA ALA A 261 13.00 -10.84 -0.04
C ALA A 261 13.64 -9.62 -0.72
N VAL A 262 12.87 -8.81 -1.46
CA VAL A 262 13.32 -7.56 -2.06
C VAL A 262 13.85 -6.61 -0.97
N ASP A 263 13.06 -6.40 0.09
CA ASP A 263 13.44 -5.55 1.24
C ASP A 263 14.30 -6.27 2.30
N LYS A 264 14.80 -7.48 1.99
CA LYS A 264 15.54 -8.36 2.91
C LYS A 264 14.79 -8.61 4.24
N ILE A 265 13.46 -8.60 4.21
CA ILE A 265 12.61 -8.85 5.36
C ILE A 265 12.45 -10.36 5.54
N THR A 266 12.83 -10.88 6.69
CA THR A 266 12.54 -12.28 7.07
C THR A 266 11.32 -12.34 7.98
N CYS A 267 10.20 -12.83 7.45
CA CYS A 267 8.96 -13.00 8.21
C CYS A 267 8.81 -14.42 8.77
N THR A 268 8.57 -14.53 10.08
CA THR A 268 8.39 -15.79 10.82
C THR A 268 6.99 -15.92 11.42
N CYS A 269 6.00 -15.23 10.83
CA CYS A 269 4.61 -15.32 11.28
C CYS A 269 4.02 -16.70 10.96
N ASP A 270 2.87 -17.02 11.55
CA ASP A 270 2.23 -18.34 11.39
C ASP A 270 1.84 -18.65 9.93
N LEU A 271 1.54 -17.63 9.12
CA LEU A 271 1.27 -17.81 7.69
C LEU A 271 2.56 -18.11 6.90
N CYS A 272 3.64 -17.38 7.14
CA CYS A 272 4.92 -17.58 6.43
C CYS A 272 5.63 -18.89 6.79
N GLU A 273 5.40 -19.39 8.00
CA GLU A 273 5.87 -20.71 8.43
C GLU A 273 4.85 -21.82 8.17
N LEU A 274 3.68 -21.51 7.61
CA LEU A 274 2.56 -22.44 7.43
C LEU A 274 2.16 -23.21 8.70
N ARG A 275 2.30 -22.57 9.87
CA ARG A 275 1.73 -23.05 11.14
C ARG A 275 0.21 -22.82 11.18
N ALA A 276 -0.28 -21.89 10.36
CA ALA A 276 -1.68 -21.65 10.06
C ALA A 276 -1.97 -21.96 8.57
N PRO A 277 -3.22 -22.29 8.19
CA PRO A 277 -3.61 -22.51 6.81
C PRO A 277 -3.45 -21.24 5.97
N ASP A 278 -2.97 -21.39 4.73
CA ASP A 278 -2.92 -20.29 3.77
C ASP A 278 -4.30 -20.09 3.12
N LEU A 279 -5.13 -19.25 3.74
CA LEU A 279 -6.53 -19.08 3.36
C LEU A 279 -6.72 -18.46 1.97
N ALA A 280 -5.70 -17.73 1.46
CA ALA A 280 -5.69 -17.17 0.12
C ALA A 280 -5.48 -18.24 -0.96
N ARG A 281 -4.96 -19.42 -0.61
CA ARG A 281 -4.70 -20.52 -1.54
C ARG A 281 -5.73 -21.64 -1.36
N ALA A 282 -6.98 -21.30 -1.65
CA ALA A 282 -8.16 -22.10 -1.34
C ALA A 282 -8.59 -23.03 -2.49
N PHE A 283 -8.76 -24.33 -2.23
CA PHE A 283 -9.23 -25.30 -3.23
C PHE A 283 -10.58 -25.93 -2.85
N LYS A 284 -11.35 -26.37 -3.86
CA LYS A 284 -12.59 -27.12 -3.66
C LYS A 284 -12.30 -28.55 -3.28
N CYS A 285 -12.92 -29.04 -2.22
CA CYS A 285 -12.80 -30.42 -1.80
C CYS A 285 -13.37 -31.37 -2.87
N GLN A 286 -12.60 -32.38 -3.25
CA GLN A 286 -13.05 -33.42 -4.18
C GLN A 286 -13.88 -34.52 -3.50
N ALA A 287 -13.94 -34.54 -2.17
CA ALA A 287 -14.66 -35.56 -1.39
C ALA A 287 -16.04 -35.10 -0.88
N CYS A 288 -16.32 -33.79 -0.85
CA CYS A 288 -17.62 -33.24 -0.46
C CYS A 288 -17.89 -31.91 -1.18
N ALA A 289 -19.16 -31.63 -1.48
CA ALA A 289 -19.56 -30.51 -2.33
C ALA A 289 -19.11 -29.13 -1.82
N ASP A 290 -19.30 -28.86 -0.53
CA ASP A 290 -19.09 -27.52 0.06
C ASP A 290 -17.79 -27.44 0.90
N GLY A 291 -16.86 -28.36 0.65
CA GLY A 291 -15.61 -28.41 1.39
C GLY A 291 -14.56 -27.47 0.81
N ILE A 292 -13.81 -26.79 1.67
CA ILE A 292 -12.66 -25.97 1.28
C ILE A 292 -11.39 -26.64 1.81
N VAL A 293 -10.33 -26.63 1.02
CA VAL A 293 -9.02 -27.20 1.34
C VAL A 293 -7.98 -26.10 1.23
N HIS A 294 -7.14 -25.98 2.26
CA HIS A 294 -6.03 -25.03 2.31
C HIS A 294 -4.72 -25.76 2.57
N PRO A 295 -3.60 -25.29 1.98
CA PRO A 295 -2.30 -25.77 2.38
C PRO A 295 -1.98 -25.36 3.83
N THR A 296 -1.58 -26.33 4.64
CA THR A 296 -0.94 -26.11 5.95
C THR A 296 0.32 -26.98 6.03
N GLY A 297 1.47 -26.39 5.72
CA GLY A 297 2.71 -27.10 5.53
C GLY A 297 2.61 -28.02 4.30
N HIS A 298 2.75 -29.32 4.51
CA HIS A 298 2.56 -30.33 3.46
C HIS A 298 1.17 -30.99 3.49
N VAL A 299 0.26 -30.53 4.36
CA VAL A 299 -1.07 -31.13 4.54
C VAL A 299 -2.11 -30.31 3.82
N TYR A 300 -2.89 -30.96 2.95
CA TYR A 300 -4.05 -30.42 2.27
C TYR A 300 -5.27 -31.16 2.80
N ALA A 301 -5.97 -30.56 3.76
CA ALA A 301 -7.11 -31.19 4.42
C ALA A 301 -8.37 -30.33 4.28
N CYS A 302 -9.50 -30.98 3.98
CA CYS A 302 -10.76 -30.29 3.93
C CYS A 302 -11.20 -29.79 5.31
N THR A 303 -11.56 -28.52 5.43
CA THR A 303 -12.05 -27.91 6.68
C THR A 303 -13.39 -28.49 7.15
N THR A 304 -14.21 -28.96 6.21
CA THR A 304 -15.55 -29.53 6.46
C THR A 304 -15.49 -31.03 6.74
N CYS A 305 -15.06 -31.86 5.78
CA CYS A 305 -15.10 -33.32 5.91
C CYS A 305 -13.81 -33.94 6.49
N ARG A 306 -12.75 -33.13 6.69
CA ARG A 306 -11.46 -33.57 7.25
C ARG A 306 -10.71 -34.62 6.44
N VAL A 307 -11.14 -34.89 5.21
CA VAL A 307 -10.39 -35.74 4.27
C VAL A 307 -9.12 -35.01 3.86
N GLU A 308 -7.99 -35.68 4.04
CA GLU A 308 -6.69 -35.27 3.53
C GLU A 308 -6.55 -35.71 2.06
N TRP A 309 -5.99 -34.82 1.24
CA TRP A 309 -5.70 -35.10 -0.15
C TRP A 309 -4.48 -35.98 -0.32
N SER A 310 -4.54 -36.85 -1.32
CA SER A 310 -3.38 -37.60 -1.79
C SER A 310 -2.42 -36.71 -2.59
N ASP A 311 -1.16 -37.13 -2.69
CA ASP A 311 -0.13 -36.42 -3.49
C ASP A 311 -0.60 -36.16 -4.94
N GLY A 312 -1.32 -37.11 -5.54
CA GLY A 312 -1.88 -36.94 -6.89
C GLY A 312 -2.92 -35.82 -6.97
N GLN A 313 -3.80 -35.71 -5.98
CA GLN A 313 -4.79 -34.63 -5.93
C GLN A 313 -4.14 -33.26 -5.71
N ILE A 314 -3.08 -33.21 -4.92
CA ILE A 314 -2.28 -31.99 -4.72
C ILE A 314 -1.60 -31.61 -6.04
N GLN A 315 -0.96 -32.56 -6.73
CA GLN A 315 -0.31 -32.33 -8.02
C GLN A 315 -1.29 -31.82 -9.08
N ASP A 316 -2.47 -32.44 -9.19
CA ASP A 316 -3.50 -32.02 -10.15
C ASP A 316 -3.99 -30.59 -9.86
N ALA A 317 -4.18 -30.23 -8.59
CA ALA A 317 -4.64 -28.91 -8.19
C ALA A 317 -3.58 -27.81 -8.43
N VAL A 318 -2.31 -28.08 -8.08
CA VAL A 318 -1.19 -27.15 -8.31
C VAL A 318 -0.94 -26.98 -9.82
N ALA A 319 -0.97 -28.06 -10.59
CA ALA A 319 -0.82 -27.95 -12.05
C ALA A 319 -1.95 -27.14 -12.70
N GLN A 320 -3.18 -27.20 -12.16
CA GLN A 320 -4.26 -26.35 -12.63
C GLN A 320 -4.08 -24.89 -12.19
N GLU A 321 -3.66 -24.66 -10.94
CA GLU A 321 -3.35 -23.32 -10.44
C GLU A 321 -2.34 -22.60 -11.34
N ASP A 322 -1.21 -23.26 -11.66
CA ASP A 322 -0.19 -22.73 -12.56
C ASP A 322 -0.75 -22.41 -13.96
N ALA A 323 -1.62 -23.28 -14.48
CA ALA A 323 -2.20 -23.12 -15.82
C ALA A 323 -3.32 -22.05 -15.89
N ILE A 324 -4.01 -21.77 -14.79
CA ILE A 324 -5.12 -20.81 -14.78
C ILE A 324 -4.60 -19.39 -14.99
N VAL A 325 -3.43 -19.05 -14.42
CA VAL A 325 -2.82 -17.72 -14.57
C VAL A 325 -2.68 -17.33 -16.05
N GLU A 326 -2.34 -18.28 -16.93
CA GLU A 326 -2.20 -18.03 -18.38
C GLU A 326 -3.52 -18.13 -19.17
N THR A 327 -4.58 -18.71 -18.60
CA THR A 327 -5.80 -19.08 -19.35
C THR A 327 -7.07 -18.36 -18.89
N LEU A 328 -7.03 -17.67 -17.76
CA LEU A 328 -8.13 -16.87 -17.26
C LEU A 328 -8.26 -15.57 -18.06
N ASP A 329 -9.36 -15.44 -18.79
CA ASP A 329 -9.69 -14.27 -19.62
C ASP A 329 -11.17 -13.89 -19.43
N ALA A 330 -11.57 -13.75 -18.16
CA ALA A 330 -12.95 -13.44 -17.80
C ALA A 330 -13.15 -11.92 -17.79
N THR A 331 -14.06 -11.41 -18.62
CA THR A 331 -14.37 -9.97 -18.73
C THR A 331 -15.71 -9.61 -18.09
N THR A 332 -16.43 -10.60 -17.58
CA THR A 332 -17.69 -10.44 -16.86
C THR A 332 -17.76 -11.36 -15.65
N LEU A 333 -18.60 -11.01 -14.69
CA LEU A 333 -18.81 -11.83 -13.48
C LEU A 333 -19.36 -13.22 -13.82
N VAL A 334 -20.16 -13.33 -14.89
CA VAL A 334 -20.74 -14.61 -15.34
C VAL A 334 -19.67 -15.51 -15.93
N GLU A 335 -18.78 -14.97 -16.77
CA GLU A 335 -17.64 -15.71 -17.33
C GLU A 335 -16.71 -16.20 -16.22
N LEU A 336 -16.43 -15.34 -15.23
CA LEU A 336 -15.62 -15.72 -14.07
C LEU A 336 -16.30 -16.84 -13.27
N ASP A 337 -17.62 -16.79 -13.07
CA ASP A 337 -18.37 -17.85 -12.39
C ASP A 337 -18.37 -19.18 -13.14
N GLU A 338 -18.52 -19.15 -14.46
CA GLU A 338 -18.45 -20.34 -15.31
C GLU A 338 -17.04 -20.96 -15.25
N PHE A 339 -16.00 -20.12 -15.31
CA PHE A 339 -14.62 -20.56 -15.17
C PHE A 339 -14.38 -21.21 -13.81
N ILE A 340 -14.73 -20.49 -12.74
CA ILE A 340 -14.62 -20.99 -11.36
C ILE A 340 -15.36 -22.31 -11.22
N ALA A 341 -16.59 -22.44 -11.73
CA ALA A 341 -17.39 -23.67 -11.60
C ALA A 341 -16.66 -24.92 -12.13
N THR A 342 -15.87 -24.80 -13.19
CA THR A 342 -15.11 -25.90 -13.80
C THR A 342 -13.73 -26.13 -13.19
N SER A 343 -13.25 -25.20 -12.36
CA SER A 343 -11.94 -25.27 -11.68
C SER A 343 -11.96 -26.10 -10.40
N LEU A 344 -10.81 -26.67 -10.03
CA LEU A 344 -10.51 -27.24 -8.71
C LEU A 344 -10.25 -26.16 -7.66
N LEU A 345 -9.94 -24.94 -8.07
CA LEU A 345 -9.71 -23.80 -7.18
C LEU A 345 -11.06 -23.30 -6.63
N HIS A 346 -11.06 -22.90 -5.36
CA HIS A 346 -12.24 -22.33 -4.70
C HIS A 346 -12.42 -20.86 -5.08
N PRO A 347 -13.64 -20.30 -5.08
CA PRO A 347 -13.86 -18.86 -5.24
C PRO A 347 -13.05 -17.89 -4.35
N PHE A 348 -12.39 -18.39 -3.30
CA PHE A 348 -11.54 -17.61 -2.38
C PHE A 348 -10.04 -17.74 -2.69
N HIS A 349 -9.71 -18.36 -3.83
CA HIS A 349 -8.34 -18.49 -4.27
C HIS A 349 -7.84 -17.14 -4.79
N TYR A 350 -6.60 -16.77 -4.47
CA TYR A 350 -6.01 -15.47 -4.79
C TYR A 350 -6.14 -15.09 -6.27
N ILE A 351 -5.90 -16.03 -7.18
CA ILE A 351 -6.11 -15.83 -8.64
C ILE A 351 -7.51 -15.29 -8.95
N PHE A 352 -8.55 -15.84 -8.34
CA PHE A 352 -9.93 -15.39 -8.59
C PHE A 352 -10.30 -14.14 -7.81
N PHE A 353 -9.59 -13.83 -6.73
CA PHE A 353 -9.74 -12.56 -6.03
C PHE A 353 -9.17 -11.43 -6.88
N TRP A 354 -7.95 -11.56 -7.41
CA TRP A 354 -7.34 -10.54 -8.26
C TRP A 354 -8.07 -10.37 -9.58
N ALA A 355 -8.48 -11.46 -10.24
CA ALA A 355 -9.34 -11.35 -11.42
C ALA A 355 -10.70 -10.69 -11.14
N LEU A 356 -11.23 -10.79 -9.91
CA LEU A 356 -12.45 -10.11 -9.51
C LEU A 356 -12.20 -8.62 -9.24
N ASP A 357 -11.02 -8.27 -8.73
CA ASP A 357 -10.60 -6.90 -8.49
C ASP A 357 -10.34 -6.15 -9.81
N ASP A 358 -9.65 -6.78 -10.76
CA ASP A 358 -9.47 -6.27 -12.13
C ASP A 358 -10.82 -6.04 -12.82
N LEU A 359 -11.72 -7.02 -12.70
CA LEU A 359 -13.06 -6.92 -13.24
C LEU A 359 -13.83 -5.75 -12.63
N HIS A 360 -13.68 -5.52 -11.32
CA HIS A 360 -14.25 -4.37 -10.64
C HIS A 360 -13.75 -3.06 -11.26
N THR A 361 -12.45 -2.89 -11.41
CA THR A 361 -11.81 -1.70 -12.00
C THR A 361 -12.33 -1.45 -13.42
N MET A 362 -12.33 -2.48 -14.27
CA MET A 362 -12.87 -2.39 -15.63
C MET A 362 -14.35 -1.99 -15.66
N CYS A 363 -15.14 -2.49 -14.72
CA CYS A 363 -16.57 -2.21 -14.61
C CYS A 363 -16.86 -0.76 -14.16
N VAL A 364 -16.03 -0.20 -13.27
CA VAL A 364 -16.09 1.21 -12.87
C VAL A 364 -15.79 2.11 -14.07
N ASP A 365 -14.72 1.84 -14.82
CA ASP A 365 -14.32 2.63 -15.99
C ASP A 365 -15.33 2.56 -17.13
N SER A 366 -15.90 1.37 -17.34
CA SER A 366 -16.91 1.13 -18.37
C SER A 366 -18.32 1.59 -17.96
N ASN A 367 -18.48 2.09 -16.73
CA ASN A 367 -19.75 2.56 -16.16
C ASN A 367 -20.87 1.51 -16.29
N VAL A 368 -20.54 0.27 -15.91
CA VAL A 368 -21.44 -0.89 -15.91
C VAL A 368 -22.61 -0.67 -14.95
N ASP A 369 -23.69 -1.46 -15.10
CA ASP A 369 -24.86 -1.39 -14.24
C ASP A 369 -24.49 -1.59 -12.76
N ASN A 370 -24.94 -0.66 -11.91
CA ASN A 370 -24.64 -0.66 -10.48
C ASN A 370 -25.15 -1.91 -9.74
N VAL A 371 -26.13 -2.64 -10.27
CA VAL A 371 -26.60 -3.91 -9.69
C VAL A 371 -25.52 -4.99 -9.81
N ASP A 372 -24.81 -5.03 -10.93
CA ASP A 372 -23.71 -5.99 -11.15
C ASP A 372 -22.48 -5.57 -10.35
N LEU A 373 -22.16 -4.27 -10.32
CA LEU A 373 -21.09 -3.73 -9.48
C LEU A 373 -21.31 -4.06 -7.98
N ALA A 374 -22.54 -3.95 -7.48
CA ALA A 374 -22.87 -4.33 -6.11
C ALA A 374 -22.68 -5.84 -5.83
N LYS A 375 -22.81 -6.72 -6.84
CA LYS A 375 -22.51 -8.15 -6.68
C LYS A 375 -21.01 -8.38 -6.57
N ILE A 376 -20.22 -7.65 -7.36
CA ILE A 376 -18.75 -7.74 -7.34
C ILE A 376 -18.24 -7.31 -5.96
N TYR A 377 -18.63 -6.13 -5.45
CA TYR A 377 -18.19 -5.68 -4.12
C TYR A 377 -18.59 -6.62 -2.98
N ARG A 378 -19.80 -7.20 -3.03
CA ARG A 378 -20.20 -8.21 -2.04
C ARG A 378 -19.28 -9.43 -2.06
N ARG A 379 -18.88 -9.88 -3.25
CA ARG A 379 -17.99 -11.03 -3.41
C ARG A 379 -16.55 -10.72 -2.98
N LEU A 380 -16.04 -9.52 -3.28
CA LEU A 380 -14.75 -9.05 -2.76
C LEU A 380 -14.76 -9.03 -1.22
N LEU A 381 -15.83 -8.49 -0.62
CA LEU A 381 -16.00 -8.49 0.84
C LEU A 381 -16.13 -9.91 1.41
N ASP A 382 -16.84 -10.83 0.75
CA ASP A 382 -16.91 -12.23 1.18
C ASP A 382 -15.52 -12.88 1.17
N CYS A 383 -14.73 -12.62 0.13
CA CYS A 383 -13.35 -13.06 0.01
C CYS A 383 -12.47 -12.50 1.14
N LEU A 384 -12.48 -11.19 1.35
CA LEU A 384 -11.67 -10.52 2.37
C LEU A 384 -12.05 -10.93 3.79
N ASN A 385 -13.35 -11.08 4.08
CA ASN A 385 -13.83 -11.52 5.39
C ASN A 385 -13.49 -12.98 5.68
N TYR A 386 -13.35 -13.80 4.62
CA TYR A 386 -12.88 -15.17 4.77
C TYR A 386 -11.37 -15.25 5.00
N THR A 387 -10.58 -14.55 4.18
CA THR A 387 -9.13 -14.72 4.10
C THR A 387 -8.37 -13.87 5.13
N LEU A 388 -8.90 -12.69 5.49
CA LEU A 388 -8.27 -11.78 6.45
C LEU A 388 -9.04 -11.80 7.78
N PRO A 389 -8.61 -12.54 8.80
CA PRO A 389 -9.34 -12.66 10.07
C PRO A 389 -9.19 -11.44 11.00
N TYR A 390 -8.54 -10.37 10.54
CA TYR A 390 -8.27 -9.14 11.27
C TYR A 390 -8.89 -7.92 10.57
N PRO A 391 -9.03 -6.77 11.26
CA PRO A 391 -9.44 -5.51 10.64
C PRO A 391 -8.43 -5.06 9.57
N HIS A 392 -8.92 -4.62 8.42
CA HIS A 392 -8.10 -4.20 7.28
C HIS A 392 -8.75 -3.03 6.56
N ASP A 393 -7.94 -2.11 6.03
CA ASP A 393 -8.44 -0.90 5.37
C ASP A 393 -9.16 -1.21 4.04
N GLU A 394 -8.68 -2.16 3.24
CA GLU A 394 -9.42 -2.70 2.07
C GLU A 394 -10.90 -3.03 2.34
N LYS A 395 -11.21 -3.57 3.53
CA LYS A 395 -12.61 -3.84 3.90
C LYS A 395 -13.40 -2.53 4.05
N VAL A 396 -12.79 -1.50 4.63
CA VAL A 396 -13.40 -0.16 4.76
C VAL A 396 -13.75 0.38 3.38
N GLN A 397 -12.78 0.37 2.46
CA GLN A 397 -12.93 0.88 1.09
C GLN A 397 -14.04 0.14 0.34
N HIS A 398 -14.07 -1.19 0.36
CA HIS A 398 -15.14 -1.93 -0.32
C HIS A 398 -16.51 -1.79 0.36
N TYR A 399 -16.59 -1.64 1.69
CA TYR A 399 -17.86 -1.33 2.35
C TYR A 399 -18.38 0.06 1.93
N ASP A 400 -17.50 1.05 1.82
CA ASP A 400 -17.83 2.38 1.33
C ASP A 400 -18.34 2.32 -0.12
N HIS A 401 -17.57 1.73 -1.03
CA HIS A 401 -17.97 1.60 -2.43
C HIS A 401 -19.26 0.80 -2.63
N LEU A 402 -19.47 -0.26 -1.84
CA LEU A 402 -20.73 -0.98 -1.81
C LEU A 402 -21.87 -0.06 -1.37
N ALA A 403 -21.70 0.70 -0.30
CA ALA A 403 -22.74 1.61 0.20
C ALA A 403 -23.12 2.67 -0.85
N GLN A 404 -22.14 3.29 -1.50
CA GLN A 404 -22.34 4.25 -2.58
C GLN A 404 -23.13 3.62 -3.74
N THR A 405 -22.76 2.41 -4.14
CA THR A 405 -23.44 1.64 -5.20
C THR A 405 -24.88 1.30 -4.82
N LEU A 406 -25.12 0.93 -3.56
CA LEU A 406 -26.45 0.61 -3.04
C LEU A 406 -27.37 1.85 -3.02
N VAL A 407 -26.84 3.04 -2.68
CA VAL A 407 -27.58 4.31 -2.85
C VAL A 407 -27.97 4.51 -4.31
N ALA A 408 -27.04 4.27 -5.25
CA ALA A 408 -27.28 4.48 -6.68
C ALA A 408 -28.38 3.58 -7.25
N ILE A 409 -28.56 2.37 -6.73
CA ILE A 409 -29.66 1.46 -7.13
C ILE A 409 -30.93 1.61 -6.26
N GLY A 410 -30.92 2.49 -5.27
CA GLY A 410 -32.05 2.77 -4.38
C GLY A 410 -32.23 1.79 -3.22
N ASP A 411 -31.26 0.92 -2.94
CA ASP A 411 -31.24 0.05 -1.76
C ASP A 411 -30.67 0.79 -0.54
N ILE A 412 -31.45 1.75 -0.02
CA ILE A 412 -31.00 2.60 1.09
C ILE A 412 -30.77 1.81 2.39
N PRO A 413 -31.62 0.85 2.79
CA PRO A 413 -31.33 0.03 3.97
C PRO A 413 -30.02 -0.76 3.84
N GLY A 414 -29.73 -1.30 2.66
CA GLY A 414 -28.46 -1.95 2.37
C GLY A 414 -27.28 -0.98 2.45
N ALA A 415 -27.42 0.22 1.89
CA ALA A 415 -26.39 1.27 1.96
C ALA A 415 -26.10 1.69 3.40
N THR A 416 -27.12 1.89 4.23
CA THR A 416 -26.97 2.21 5.65
C THR A 416 -26.17 1.13 6.37
N ALA A 417 -26.50 -0.14 6.17
CA ALA A 417 -25.78 -1.26 6.78
C ALA A 417 -24.33 -1.35 6.31
N ALA A 418 -24.05 -1.06 5.04
CA ALA A 418 -22.70 -1.00 4.51
C ALA A 418 -21.89 0.17 5.11
N TYR A 419 -22.47 1.36 5.27
CA TYR A 419 -21.80 2.46 5.98
C TYR A 419 -21.59 2.19 7.47
N GLU A 420 -22.51 1.48 8.14
CA GLU A 420 -22.30 1.04 9.53
C GLU A 420 -21.10 0.09 9.62
N ALA A 421 -20.95 -0.82 8.66
CA ALA A 421 -19.79 -1.71 8.59
C ALA A 421 -18.49 -0.96 8.27
N ALA A 422 -18.51 -0.02 7.32
CA ALA A 422 -17.37 0.85 7.02
C ALA A 422 -16.93 1.65 8.26
N TYR A 423 -17.89 2.25 8.98
CA TYR A 423 -17.61 2.98 10.21
C TYR A 423 -16.98 2.09 11.29
N ALA A 424 -17.56 0.91 11.53
CA ALA A 424 -17.05 -0.02 12.54
C ALA A 424 -15.63 -0.50 12.21
N MET A 425 -15.37 -0.81 10.94
CA MET A 425 -14.06 -1.23 10.46
C MET A 425 -13.03 -0.08 10.52
N SER A 426 -13.40 1.11 10.04
CA SER A 426 -12.54 2.30 10.04
C SER A 426 -12.16 2.73 11.47
N CYS A 427 -13.08 2.63 12.44
CA CYS A 427 -12.75 2.83 13.85
C CYS A 427 -11.67 1.88 14.37
N LEU A 428 -11.61 0.64 13.86
CA LEU A 428 -10.58 -0.32 14.24
C LEU A 428 -9.25 -0.03 13.52
N CYS A 429 -9.30 0.35 12.23
CA CYS A 429 -8.11 0.58 11.39
C CYS A 429 -7.45 1.94 11.60
N SER A 430 -8.21 2.99 11.87
CA SER A 430 -7.72 4.38 11.90
C SER A 430 -8.10 5.14 13.18
N GLY A 431 -8.96 4.54 14.00
CA GLY A 431 -9.48 5.15 15.22
C GLY A 431 -10.77 5.95 14.99
N ASN A 432 -11.50 6.18 16.08
CA ASN A 432 -12.82 6.81 16.02
C ASN A 432 -12.77 8.28 15.61
N ASP A 433 -11.74 9.02 16.00
CA ASP A 433 -11.61 10.47 15.77
C ASP A 433 -10.99 10.81 14.40
N TYR A 434 -10.65 9.80 13.59
CA TYR A 434 -10.19 9.96 12.21
C TYR A 434 -11.32 10.55 11.34
N ASP A 435 -10.98 11.42 10.38
CA ASP A 435 -11.98 12.20 9.64
C ASP A 435 -12.91 11.31 8.82
N GLU A 436 -12.39 10.25 8.21
CA GLU A 436 -13.12 9.28 7.41
C GLU A 436 -13.98 8.37 8.32
N SER A 437 -13.49 8.00 9.51
CA SER A 437 -14.33 7.36 10.53
C SER A 437 -15.54 8.24 10.87
N GLN A 438 -15.32 9.55 11.06
CA GLN A 438 -16.41 10.50 11.32
C GLN A 438 -17.32 10.72 10.11
N LEU A 439 -16.78 10.63 8.89
CA LEU A 439 -17.57 10.63 7.66
C LEU A 439 -18.51 9.41 7.61
N TYR A 440 -18.01 8.21 7.82
CA TYR A 440 -18.82 6.98 7.82
C TYR A 440 -19.85 6.96 8.94
N TRP A 441 -19.54 7.54 10.10
CA TRP A 441 -20.54 7.76 11.15
C TRP A 441 -21.68 8.70 10.70
N ARG A 442 -21.36 9.80 10.02
CA ARG A 442 -22.37 10.73 9.47
C ARG A 442 -23.21 10.04 8.37
N LEU A 443 -22.59 9.25 7.51
CA LEU A 443 -23.24 8.52 6.42
C LEU A 443 -24.11 7.36 6.91
N SER A 444 -23.70 6.64 7.95
CA SER A 444 -24.54 5.60 8.57
C SER A 444 -25.75 6.20 9.31
N THR A 445 -25.56 7.32 10.01
CA THR A 445 -26.67 7.97 10.74
C THR A 445 -27.64 8.75 9.83
N ASN A 446 -27.15 9.27 8.70
CA ASN A 446 -27.92 10.06 7.73
C ASN A 446 -27.60 9.63 6.29
N THR A 447 -27.92 8.38 5.95
CA THR A 447 -27.61 7.81 4.63
C THR A 447 -28.29 8.59 3.51
N PRO A 448 -27.52 9.08 2.51
CA PRO A 448 -28.09 9.73 1.32
C PRO A 448 -29.08 8.80 0.61
N THR A 449 -30.19 9.36 0.13
CA THR A 449 -31.24 8.59 -0.56
C THR A 449 -31.22 8.73 -2.08
N THR A 450 -30.35 9.59 -2.62
CA THR A 450 -30.16 9.80 -4.05
C THR A 450 -28.69 9.96 -4.40
N LYS A 451 -28.34 9.71 -5.67
CA LYS A 451 -26.97 9.87 -6.19
C LYS A 451 -26.49 11.32 -6.09
N GLU A 452 -27.38 12.29 -6.31
CA GLU A 452 -27.03 13.72 -6.22
C GLU A 452 -26.69 14.12 -4.78
N ALA A 453 -27.47 13.64 -3.80
CA ALA A 453 -27.20 13.88 -2.39
C ALA A 453 -25.87 13.22 -1.97
N LEU A 454 -25.60 12.01 -2.46
CA LEU A 454 -24.33 11.31 -2.23
C LEU A 454 -23.15 12.11 -2.77
N LEU A 455 -23.20 12.53 -4.03
CA LEU A 455 -22.16 13.33 -4.67
C LEU A 455 -21.90 14.65 -3.92
N HIS A 456 -22.94 15.27 -3.37
CA HIS A 456 -22.77 16.47 -2.56
C HIS A 456 -21.95 16.20 -1.30
N VAL A 457 -22.16 15.07 -0.63
CA VAL A 457 -21.40 14.72 0.59
C VAL A 457 -19.92 14.51 0.26
N TYR A 458 -19.60 13.68 -0.74
CA TYR A 458 -18.20 13.37 -1.07
C TYR A 458 -17.45 14.55 -1.72
N LYS A 459 -18.13 15.39 -2.51
CA LYS A 459 -17.51 16.61 -3.06
C LYS A 459 -17.16 17.66 -2.01
N HIS A 460 -17.92 17.75 -0.91
CA HIS A 460 -17.65 18.74 0.14
C HIS A 460 -16.65 18.22 1.19
N ASN A 461 -16.60 16.91 1.47
CA ASN A 461 -15.58 16.37 2.36
C ASN A 461 -14.18 16.31 1.71
N GLY A 462 -14.08 16.32 0.36
CA GLY A 462 -12.79 16.46 -0.33
C GLY A 462 -12.25 17.89 -0.41
N ASP A 463 -13.04 18.90 0.01
CA ASP A 463 -12.74 20.33 -0.08
C ASP A 463 -12.67 20.99 1.32
N ASP A 464 -12.70 20.19 2.40
CA ASP A 464 -12.74 20.63 3.80
C ASP A 464 -11.38 21.17 4.32
N GLY A 465 -10.60 21.79 3.42
CA GLY A 465 -9.53 22.71 3.78
C GLY A 465 -10.03 24.04 4.33
N ASP A 466 -11.30 24.44 4.12
CA ASP A 466 -11.72 25.79 4.53
C ASP A 466 -13.24 26.02 4.69
N VAL A 467 -13.94 25.33 5.60
CA VAL A 467 -15.17 25.89 6.20
C VAL A 467 -15.39 25.40 7.64
N ARG A 468 -15.01 26.23 8.63
CA ARG A 468 -15.70 26.22 9.96
C ARG A 468 -16.70 27.38 10.00
N PRO A 469 -17.88 27.22 10.65
CA PRO A 469 -18.60 28.37 11.17
C PRO A 469 -17.85 29.05 12.33
#